data_AF-A0AAV1KC18-F1
#
_entry.id   AF-A0AAV1KC18-F1
#
_cell.length_a   1.000
_cell.length_b   1.000
_cell.length_c   1.000
_cell.angle_alpha   90.00
_cell.angle_beta   90.00
_cell.angle_gamma   90.00
#
_symmetry.space_group_name_H-M   'P 1'
#
loop_
_entity.id
_entity.type
_entity.pdbx_description
1 polymer ?
#
loop_
_entity_poly.entity_id
_entity_poly.type
_entity_poly.pdbx_seq_one_letter_code
_entity_poly.pdbx_strand_id
1 'polypeptide(L)'
;MKAQDLSTDQCYLYSITSAVSTGVLPEDLANKSPGKMSHARWLTRANRILRLYIPTKSAPKELVILATYVVKVYAPTWFSIKTHPSCKDGARHLYKLISASRYLTAELKAVIDPVIIRNGYFAHPENLLLAMLIDSQQHIRELAARRILKARELPLLRLPCHTQAVERSVKTVTQAANTLCSKTAREGFIRAQIESCKNMPKFESKQDFRVN
;
A
#
# COMPACT_ATOMS: atom_id res chain seq x y z
N MET A 1 -3.15 13.72 8.29
CA MET A 1 -4.23 12.71 8.21
C MET A 1 -5.36 13.22 9.10
N LYS A 2 -6.55 13.48 8.56
CA LYS A 2 -7.70 13.81 9.42
C LYS A 2 -8.25 12.49 9.98
N ALA A 3 -8.65 12.47 11.25
CA ALA A 3 -9.18 11.25 11.89
C ALA A 3 -10.40 10.66 11.15
N GLN A 4 -11.09 11.47 10.36
CA GLN A 4 -12.28 11.13 9.57
C GLN A 4 -11.99 10.19 8.38
N ASP A 5 -10.73 10.05 7.95
CA ASP A 5 -10.37 9.23 6.78
C ASP A 5 -10.05 7.76 7.12
N LEU A 6 -10.04 7.41 8.41
CA LEU A 6 -9.68 6.08 8.90
C LEU A 6 -10.92 5.22 9.13
N SER A 7 -10.82 3.94 8.74
CA SER A 7 -11.83 2.95 9.13
C SER A 7 -11.71 2.62 10.64
N THR A 8 -12.76 2.05 11.21
CA THR A 8 -12.78 1.63 12.63
C THR A 8 -11.55 0.81 13.02
N ASP A 9 -11.19 -0.20 12.20
CA ASP A 9 -10.03 -1.05 12.48
C ASP A 9 -8.70 -0.28 12.44
N GLN A 10 -8.58 0.77 11.62
CA GLN A 10 -7.38 1.59 11.49
C GLN A 10 -7.25 2.58 12.65
N CYS A 11 -8.37 3.17 13.09
CA CYS A 11 -8.43 3.94 14.33
C CYS A 11 -8.04 3.07 15.51
N TYR A 12 -8.55 1.84 15.58
CA TYR A 12 -8.18 0.89 16.63
C TYR A 12 -6.68 0.60 16.62
N LEU A 13 -6.08 0.31 15.44
CA LEU A 13 -4.65 0.08 15.30
C LEU A 13 -3.84 1.27 15.81
N TYR A 14 -4.24 2.49 15.46
CA TYR A 14 -3.57 3.71 15.92
C TYR A 14 -3.61 3.80 17.44
N SER A 15 -4.80 3.70 18.04
CA SER A 15 -4.99 3.82 19.48
C SER A 15 -4.25 2.73 20.26
N ILE A 16 -4.31 1.47 19.82
CA ILE A 16 -3.65 0.36 20.52
C ILE A 16 -2.13 0.38 20.35
N THR A 17 -1.61 0.79 19.19
CA THR A 17 -0.17 0.98 19.00
C THR A 17 0.35 2.12 19.87
N SER A 18 -0.41 3.22 19.95
CA SER A 18 -0.08 4.36 20.82
C SER A 18 -0.06 3.93 22.28
N ALA A 19 -1.07 3.19 22.74
CA ALA A 19 -1.15 2.72 24.12
C ALA A 19 0.05 1.84 24.51
N VAL A 20 0.47 0.94 23.63
CA VAL A 20 1.67 0.11 23.86
C VAL A 20 2.95 0.96 23.85
N SER A 21 3.02 1.98 23.01
CA SER A 21 4.22 2.83 22.91
C SER A 21 4.36 3.80 24.07
N THR A 22 3.26 4.34 24.59
CA THR A 22 3.25 5.33 25.68
C THR A 22 3.07 4.70 27.06
N GLY A 23 2.62 3.45 27.13
CA GLY A 23 2.21 2.79 28.36
C GLY A 23 0.87 3.29 28.92
N VAL A 24 0.19 4.21 28.23
CA VAL A 24 -1.09 4.79 28.67
C VAL A 24 -2.23 4.11 27.93
N LEU A 25 -3.06 3.35 28.65
CA LEU A 25 -4.20 2.63 28.08
C LEU A 25 -5.49 3.47 28.15
N PRO A 26 -6.14 3.82 27.03
CA PRO A 26 -7.45 4.44 27.06
C PRO A 26 -8.50 3.49 27.64
N GLU A 27 -9.35 3.99 28.55
CA GLU A 27 -10.37 3.19 29.26
C GLU A 27 -11.33 2.46 28.31
N ASP A 28 -11.68 3.09 27.19
CA ASP A 28 -12.62 2.54 26.21
C ASP A 28 -11.99 1.52 25.24
N LEU A 29 -10.66 1.37 25.22
CA LEU A 29 -9.96 0.58 24.21
C LEU A 29 -10.23 -0.92 24.36
N ALA A 30 -10.43 -1.39 25.59
CA ALA A 30 -10.79 -2.78 25.88
C ALA A 30 -12.18 -3.12 25.30
N ASN A 31 -13.11 -2.17 25.31
CA ASN A 31 -14.49 -2.36 24.89
C ASN A 31 -14.68 -2.25 23.36
N LYS A 32 -13.73 -1.61 22.65
CA LYS A 32 -13.76 -1.49 21.19
C LYS A 32 -13.47 -2.82 20.50
N SER A 33 -14.24 -3.17 19.48
CA SER A 33 -13.98 -4.37 18.66
C SER A 33 -12.81 -4.15 17.69
N PRO A 34 -11.85 -5.10 17.56
CA PRO A 34 -10.72 -4.99 16.63
C PRO A 34 -11.10 -5.31 15.16
N GLY A 35 -12.40 -5.49 14.87
CA GLY A 35 -12.94 -5.84 13.56
C GLY A 35 -13.22 -7.34 13.38
N LYS A 36 -14.01 -7.70 12.35
CA LYS A 36 -14.30 -9.11 11.99
C LYS A 36 -13.02 -9.83 11.53
N MET A 37 -12.87 -11.11 11.90
CA MET A 37 -11.70 -11.90 11.49
C MET A 37 -11.74 -12.18 9.99
N SER A 38 -10.70 -11.74 9.27
CA SER A 38 -10.48 -12.10 7.88
C SER A 38 -9.01 -12.49 7.71
N HIS A 39 -8.76 -13.69 7.19
CA HIS A 39 -7.39 -14.19 6.96
C HIS A 39 -6.62 -13.37 5.91
N ALA A 40 -7.32 -12.63 5.04
CA ALA A 40 -6.72 -11.75 4.05
C ALA A 40 -6.26 -10.39 4.63
N ARG A 41 -6.63 -10.04 5.87
CA ARG A 41 -6.42 -8.72 6.46
C ARG A 41 -5.41 -8.75 7.59
N TRP A 42 -4.14 -8.53 7.24
CA TRP A 42 -3.04 -8.46 8.20
C TRP A 42 -3.23 -7.37 9.28
N LEU A 43 -3.93 -6.27 8.98
CA LEU A 43 -4.28 -5.23 9.95
C LEU A 43 -5.08 -5.78 11.15
N THR A 44 -6.06 -6.65 10.91
CA THR A 44 -6.84 -7.28 11.98
C THR A 44 -5.99 -8.22 12.84
N ARG A 45 -5.01 -8.91 12.23
CA ARG A 45 -4.05 -9.74 12.96
C ARG A 45 -3.17 -8.89 13.88
N ALA A 46 -2.65 -7.76 13.40
CA ALA A 46 -1.85 -6.82 14.21
C ALA A 46 -2.64 -6.30 15.42
N ASN A 47 -3.90 -5.88 15.21
CA ASN A 47 -4.79 -5.44 16.30
C ASN A 47 -4.96 -6.52 17.37
N ARG A 48 -5.15 -7.78 16.97
CA ARG A 48 -5.33 -8.89 17.92
C ARG A 48 -4.04 -9.26 18.66
N ILE A 49 -2.88 -9.22 18.00
CA ILE A 49 -1.59 -9.43 18.66
C ILE A 49 -1.41 -8.43 19.80
N LEU A 50 -1.63 -7.14 19.53
CA LEU A 50 -1.49 -6.11 20.56
C LEU A 50 -2.56 -6.23 21.66
N ARG A 51 -3.79 -6.60 21.30
CA ARG A 51 -4.87 -6.84 22.27
C ARG A 51 -4.58 -8.01 23.19
N LEU A 52 -3.93 -9.06 22.70
CA LEU A 52 -3.46 -10.17 23.52
C LEU A 52 -2.27 -9.76 24.39
N TYR A 53 -1.35 -8.98 23.84
CA TYR A 53 -0.14 -8.54 24.53
C TYR A 53 -0.44 -7.68 25.77
N ILE A 54 -1.31 -6.66 25.65
CA ILE A 54 -1.58 -5.69 26.72
C ILE A 54 -1.95 -6.30 28.09
N PRO A 55 -2.93 -7.21 28.19
CA PRO A 55 -3.32 -7.77 29.49
C PRO A 55 -2.37 -8.87 30.01
N THR A 56 -1.38 -9.30 29.23
CA THR A 56 -0.54 -10.44 29.58
C THR A 56 0.59 -10.01 30.53
N LYS A 57 0.42 -10.28 31.83
CA LYS A 57 1.39 -9.90 32.89
C LYS A 57 2.82 -10.42 32.64
N SER A 58 2.96 -11.62 32.09
CA SER A 58 4.24 -12.24 31.73
C SER A 58 4.14 -12.81 30.33
N ALA A 59 4.27 -11.94 29.33
CA ALA A 59 4.14 -12.33 27.92
C ALA A 59 5.27 -13.28 27.49
N PRO A 60 4.98 -14.36 26.76
CA PRO A 60 6.01 -15.22 26.20
C PRO A 60 6.87 -14.43 25.20
N LYS A 61 8.14 -14.81 25.07
CA LYS A 61 9.15 -14.11 24.27
C LYS A 61 8.67 -13.84 22.84
N GLU A 62 7.99 -14.81 22.25
CA GLU A 62 7.43 -14.77 20.90
C GLU A 62 6.35 -13.69 20.77
N LEU A 63 5.48 -13.55 21.78
CA LEU A 63 4.45 -12.52 21.81
C LEU A 63 5.07 -11.12 21.97
N VAL A 64 6.11 -10.99 22.80
CA VAL A 64 6.86 -9.74 22.95
C VAL A 64 7.52 -9.34 21.62
N ILE A 65 8.14 -10.28 20.91
CA ILE A 65 8.76 -10.04 19.60
C ILE A 65 7.70 -9.57 18.59
N LEU A 66 6.56 -10.26 18.50
CA LEU A 66 5.49 -9.89 17.57
C LEU A 66 4.87 -8.53 17.90
N ALA A 67 4.55 -8.26 19.16
CA ALA A 67 4.02 -6.97 19.59
C ALA A 67 4.99 -5.84 19.31
N THR A 68 6.28 -6.04 19.63
CA THR A 68 7.34 -5.08 19.35
C THR A 68 7.49 -4.83 17.85
N TYR A 69 7.42 -5.87 17.02
CA TYR A 69 7.45 -5.73 15.57
C TYR A 69 6.25 -4.94 15.04
N VAL A 70 5.05 -5.21 15.56
CA VAL A 70 3.85 -4.48 15.17
C VAL A 70 4.01 -2.98 15.45
N VAL A 71 4.49 -2.64 16.65
CA VAL A 71 4.63 -1.25 17.10
C VAL A 71 5.77 -0.52 16.40
N LYS A 72 6.95 -1.15 16.28
CA LYS A 72 8.15 -0.49 15.74
C LYS A 72 8.21 -0.46 14.21
N VAL A 73 7.63 -1.47 13.55
CA VAL A 73 7.81 -1.67 12.10
C VAL A 73 6.49 -1.57 11.36
N TYR A 74 5.54 -2.44 11.68
CA TYR A 74 4.34 -2.59 10.87
C TYR A 74 3.45 -1.36 10.89
N ALA A 75 2.98 -0.93 12.07
CA ALA A 75 2.05 0.19 12.18
C ALA A 75 2.63 1.50 11.63
N PRO A 76 3.88 1.91 11.98
CA PRO A 76 4.48 3.13 11.42
C PRO A 76 4.66 3.09 9.91
N THR A 77 4.98 1.94 9.33
CA THR A 77 5.11 1.77 7.87
C THR A 77 3.73 1.80 7.20
N TRP A 78 2.75 1.11 7.76
CA TRP A 78 1.38 1.06 7.24
C TRP A 78 0.75 2.46 7.23
N PHE A 79 0.86 3.22 8.32
CA PHE A 79 0.36 4.60 8.36
C PHE A 79 1.14 5.53 7.42
N SER A 80 2.44 5.31 7.23
CA SER A 80 3.25 6.05 6.23
C SER A 80 2.67 5.87 4.82
N ILE A 81 2.37 4.63 4.43
CA ILE A 81 1.79 4.30 3.13
C ILE A 81 0.38 4.88 3.02
N LYS A 82 -0.43 4.74 4.07
CA LYS A 82 -1.81 5.24 4.08
C LYS A 82 -1.88 6.76 3.93
N THR A 83 -0.93 7.48 4.53
CA THR A 83 -0.85 8.95 4.46
C THR A 83 -0.24 9.44 3.14
N HIS A 84 0.67 8.69 2.55
CA HIS A 84 1.35 9.02 1.30
C HIS A 84 1.26 7.84 0.31
N PRO A 85 0.08 7.58 -0.30
CA PRO A 85 -0.16 6.37 -1.08
C PRO A 85 0.39 6.44 -2.52
N SER A 86 0.94 7.59 -2.93
CA SER A 86 1.45 7.78 -4.29
C SER A 86 2.71 6.94 -4.52
N CYS A 87 2.87 6.41 -5.74
CA CYS A 87 4.03 5.62 -6.12
C CYS A 87 5.36 6.37 -5.95
N LYS A 88 5.34 7.70 -6.05
CA LYS A 88 6.50 8.58 -5.81
C LYS A 88 7.09 8.45 -4.39
N ASP A 89 6.30 7.95 -3.43
CA ASP A 89 6.73 7.73 -2.05
C ASP A 89 7.06 6.26 -1.77
N GLY A 90 6.80 5.35 -2.73
CA GLY A 90 6.94 3.91 -2.55
C GLY A 90 8.36 3.48 -2.14
N ALA A 91 9.39 4.04 -2.79
CA ALA A 91 10.79 3.77 -2.42
C ALA A 91 11.11 4.24 -1.00
N ARG A 92 10.57 5.39 -0.57
CA ARG A 92 10.73 5.89 0.81
C ARG A 92 10.07 4.97 1.82
N HIS A 93 8.89 4.43 1.51
CA HIS A 93 8.20 3.48 2.37
C HIS A 93 8.97 2.16 2.51
N LEU A 94 9.52 1.64 1.41
CA LEU A 94 10.36 0.44 1.44
C LEU A 94 11.63 0.67 2.25
N TYR A 95 12.30 1.81 2.05
CA TYR A 95 13.47 2.19 2.86
C TYR A 95 13.11 2.29 4.35
N LYS A 96 11.98 2.91 4.70
CA LYS A 96 11.48 3.00 6.08
C LYS A 96 11.25 1.62 6.69
N LEU A 97 10.67 0.67 5.93
CA LEU A 97 10.47 -0.71 6.36
C LEU A 97 11.81 -1.42 6.64
N ILE A 98 12.78 -1.29 5.72
CA ILE A 98 14.12 -1.88 5.88
C ILE A 98 14.79 -1.29 7.11
N SER A 99 14.83 0.03 7.22
CA SER A 99 15.45 0.74 8.34
C SER A 99 14.80 0.36 9.68
N ALA A 100 13.47 0.37 9.75
CA ALA A 100 12.74 0.05 10.97
C ALA A 100 12.91 -1.40 11.41
N SER A 101 13.19 -2.33 10.50
CA SER A 101 13.41 -3.75 10.83
C SER A 101 14.86 -4.08 11.23
N ARG A 102 15.81 -3.15 11.11
CA ARG A 102 17.24 -3.45 11.38
C ARG A 102 17.56 -3.71 12.86
N TYR A 103 16.69 -3.37 13.81
CA TYR A 103 16.89 -3.71 15.23
C TYR A 103 16.72 -5.21 15.54
N LEU A 104 16.13 -5.98 14.62
CA LEU A 104 15.90 -7.41 14.82
C LEU A 104 17.21 -8.20 14.92
N THR A 105 17.17 -9.36 15.58
CA THR A 105 18.31 -10.29 15.65
C THR A 105 18.63 -10.87 14.27
N ALA A 106 19.83 -11.44 14.11
CA ALA A 106 20.22 -12.08 12.85
C ALA A 106 19.26 -13.21 12.45
N GLU A 107 18.82 -14.02 13.41
CA GLU A 107 17.84 -15.11 13.21
C GLU A 107 16.50 -14.58 12.67
N LEU A 108 15.96 -13.51 13.29
CA LEU A 108 14.70 -12.91 12.85
C LEU A 108 14.85 -12.21 11.48
N LYS A 109 16.01 -11.57 11.22
CA LYS A 109 16.33 -10.99 9.90
C LYS A 109 16.35 -12.06 8.82
N ALA A 110 16.90 -13.24 9.09
CA ALA A 110 16.91 -14.34 8.13
C ALA A 110 15.50 -14.79 7.72
N VAL A 111 14.50 -14.60 8.57
CA VAL A 111 13.09 -14.88 8.25
C VAL A 111 12.45 -13.73 7.44
N ILE A 112 12.70 -12.47 7.82
CA ILE A 112 12.01 -11.32 7.24
C ILE A 112 12.64 -10.77 5.96
N ASP A 113 13.97 -10.82 5.82
CA ASP A 113 14.69 -10.22 4.70
C ASP A 113 14.31 -10.87 3.36
N PRO A 114 14.14 -12.20 3.24
CA PRO A 114 13.61 -12.80 2.02
C PRO A 114 12.22 -12.29 1.64
N VAL A 115 11.37 -12.00 2.63
CA VAL A 115 10.03 -11.45 2.40
C VAL A 115 10.12 -10.00 1.90
N ILE A 116 11.01 -9.19 2.47
CA ILE A 116 11.26 -7.82 2.02
C ILE A 116 11.79 -7.83 0.58
N ILE A 117 12.77 -8.69 0.28
CA ILE A 117 13.38 -8.81 -1.05
C ILE A 117 12.33 -9.21 -2.09
N ARG A 118 11.52 -10.24 -1.80
CA ARG A 118 10.46 -10.70 -2.73
C ARG A 118 9.41 -9.63 -3.01
N ASN A 119 9.17 -8.72 -2.07
CA ASN A 119 8.23 -7.60 -2.22
C ASN A 119 8.94 -6.28 -2.56
N GLY A 120 10.22 -6.32 -2.94
CA GLY A 120 11.08 -5.16 -3.18
C GLY A 120 10.79 -4.40 -4.47
N TYR A 121 9.56 -4.43 -5.00
CA TYR A 121 9.20 -3.75 -6.25
C TYR A 121 9.59 -2.25 -6.23
N PHE A 122 9.39 -1.57 -5.11
CA PHE A 122 9.76 -0.16 -4.98
C PHE A 122 11.27 0.10 -4.83
N ALA A 123 12.12 -0.94 -4.80
CA ALA A 123 13.58 -0.82 -4.90
C ALA A 123 14.08 -0.85 -6.36
N HIS A 124 13.20 -1.08 -7.35
CA HIS A 124 13.61 -0.99 -8.75
C HIS A 124 14.12 0.41 -9.09
N PRO A 125 15.15 0.54 -9.96
CA PRO A 125 15.80 1.81 -10.27
C PRO A 125 14.85 2.92 -10.70
N GLU A 126 13.82 2.59 -11.49
CA GLU A 126 12.78 3.53 -11.93
C GLU A 126 11.98 4.11 -10.75
N ASN A 127 11.64 3.27 -9.77
CA ASN A 127 10.89 3.69 -8.58
C ASN A 127 11.76 4.53 -7.64
N LEU A 128 13.06 4.22 -7.55
CA LEU A 128 14.03 5.06 -6.84
C LEU A 128 14.15 6.44 -7.49
N LEU A 129 14.29 6.49 -8.81
CA LEU A 129 14.37 7.76 -9.55
C LEU A 129 13.09 8.60 -9.41
N LEU A 130 11.90 7.98 -9.45
CA LEU A 130 10.63 8.66 -9.18
C LEU A 130 10.61 9.33 -7.80
N ALA A 131 11.09 8.63 -6.77
CA ALA A 131 11.17 9.21 -5.43
C ALA A 131 12.22 10.33 -5.33
N MET A 132 13.38 10.17 -5.98
CA MET A 132 14.41 11.20 -5.99
C MET A 132 13.97 12.49 -6.71
N LEU A 133 13.17 12.38 -7.78
CA LEU A 133 12.67 13.54 -8.53
C LEU A 133 11.80 14.50 -7.70
N ILE A 134 11.12 13.98 -6.68
CA ILE A 134 10.25 14.77 -5.79
C ILE A 134 10.88 15.01 -4.42
N ASP A 135 12.19 14.77 -4.29
CA ASP A 135 12.89 14.97 -3.02
C ASP A 135 12.91 16.44 -2.60
N SER A 136 12.90 16.73 -1.31
CA SER A 136 12.96 18.11 -0.80
C SER A 136 14.30 18.75 -1.12
N GLN A 137 15.38 17.96 -1.17
CA GLN A 137 16.73 18.44 -1.44
C GLN A 137 16.96 18.61 -2.96
N GLN A 138 17.28 19.83 -3.37
CA GLN A 138 17.47 20.17 -4.79
C GLN A 138 18.55 19.31 -5.48
N HIS A 139 19.68 19.10 -4.81
CA HIS A 139 20.78 18.32 -5.37
C HIS A 139 20.41 16.85 -5.64
N ILE A 140 19.47 16.27 -4.85
CA ILE A 140 18.95 14.92 -5.08
C ILE A 140 18.06 14.89 -6.34
N ARG A 141 17.19 15.89 -6.51
CA ARG A 141 16.35 16.03 -7.72
C ARG A 141 17.21 16.19 -8.97
N GLU A 142 18.23 17.04 -8.92
CA GLU A 142 19.19 17.24 -10.02
C GLU A 142 19.97 15.97 -10.33
N LEU A 143 20.39 15.20 -9.31
CA LEU A 143 21.01 13.90 -9.51
C LEU A 143 20.06 12.92 -10.22
N ALA A 144 18.77 12.89 -9.84
CA ALA A 144 17.77 12.05 -10.49
C ALA A 144 17.62 12.41 -11.97
N ALA A 145 17.48 13.71 -12.28
CA ALA A 145 17.37 14.21 -13.63
C ALA A 145 18.61 13.83 -14.47
N ARG A 146 19.82 14.03 -13.94
CA ARG A 146 21.07 13.62 -14.61
C ARG A 146 21.12 12.11 -14.88
N ARG A 147 20.72 11.28 -13.90
CA ARG A 147 20.67 9.82 -14.07
C ARG A 147 19.67 9.41 -15.16
N ILE A 148 18.51 10.05 -15.22
CA ILE A 148 17.51 9.81 -16.26
C ILE A 148 18.05 10.22 -17.63
N LEU A 149 18.64 11.42 -17.75
CA LEU A 149 19.22 11.89 -19.01
C LEU A 149 20.33 10.96 -19.50
N LYS A 150 21.24 10.53 -18.62
CA LYS A 150 22.28 9.56 -18.95
C LYS A 150 21.70 8.20 -19.36
N ALA A 151 20.64 7.74 -18.69
CA ALA A 151 19.99 6.50 -19.07
C ALA A 151 19.36 6.58 -20.47
N ARG A 152 18.84 7.75 -20.88
CA ARG A 152 18.28 8.00 -22.22
C ARG A 152 19.30 7.88 -23.34
N GLU A 153 20.57 8.12 -23.05
CA GLU A 153 21.67 7.99 -24.01
C GLU A 153 22.11 6.53 -24.21
N LEU A 154 21.67 5.60 -23.35
CA LEU A 154 22.05 4.20 -23.44
C LEU A 154 21.46 3.54 -24.71
N PRO A 155 22.23 2.70 -25.43
CA PRO A 155 21.75 1.97 -26.60
C PRO A 155 20.55 1.07 -26.33
N LEU A 156 20.28 0.72 -25.06
CA LEU A 156 19.14 -0.09 -24.62
C LEU A 156 17.78 0.56 -24.93
N LEU A 157 17.70 1.89 -25.03
CA LEU A 157 16.47 2.60 -25.42
C LEU A 157 16.32 2.78 -26.94
N ARG A 158 17.29 2.27 -27.73
CA ARG A 158 17.17 2.14 -29.20
C ARG A 158 16.50 0.85 -29.63
N LEU A 159 16.01 0.04 -28.68
CA LEU A 159 15.16 -1.10 -29.03
C LEU A 159 13.96 -0.58 -29.83
N PRO A 160 13.71 -1.09 -31.05
CA PRO A 160 12.60 -0.63 -31.86
C PRO A 160 11.29 -0.87 -31.10
N CYS A 161 10.56 0.20 -30.79
CA CYS A 161 9.22 0.09 -30.22
C CYS A 161 8.19 -0.34 -31.29
N HIS A 162 8.51 -0.15 -32.56
CA HIS A 162 7.76 -0.59 -33.74
C HIS A 162 8.22 -1.99 -34.20
N THR A 163 8.22 -2.95 -33.28
CA THR A 163 8.50 -4.34 -33.67
C THR A 163 7.24 -5.01 -34.21
N GLN A 164 7.44 -5.99 -35.10
CA GLN A 164 6.34 -6.85 -35.57
C GLN A 164 5.59 -7.52 -34.40
N ALA A 165 6.25 -7.77 -33.27
CA ALA A 165 5.63 -8.33 -32.07
C ALA A 165 4.68 -7.34 -31.38
N VAL A 166 5.05 -6.05 -31.30
CA VAL A 166 4.18 -4.98 -30.78
C VAL A 166 2.97 -4.81 -31.69
N GLU A 167 3.16 -4.76 -33.01
CA GLU A 167 2.05 -4.66 -33.98
C GLU A 167 1.07 -5.83 -33.86
N ARG A 168 1.58 -7.07 -33.77
CA ARG A 168 0.75 -8.27 -33.57
C ARG A 168 -0.01 -8.20 -32.25
N SER A 169 0.64 -7.79 -31.17
CA SER A 169 0.00 -7.65 -29.85
C SER A 169 -1.13 -6.62 -29.87
N VAL A 170 -0.90 -5.46 -30.48
CA VAL A 170 -1.94 -4.43 -30.68
C VAL A 170 -3.10 -4.99 -31.49
N LYS A 171 -2.83 -5.65 -32.62
CA LYS A 171 -3.86 -6.26 -33.47
C LYS A 171 -4.69 -7.30 -32.71
N THR A 172 -4.05 -8.19 -31.94
CA THR A 172 -4.75 -9.22 -31.14
C THR A 172 -5.63 -8.59 -30.06
N VAL A 173 -5.14 -7.59 -29.32
CA VAL A 173 -5.94 -6.88 -28.31
C VAL A 173 -7.12 -6.16 -28.96
N THR A 174 -6.91 -5.49 -30.11
CA THR A 174 -8.00 -4.84 -30.86
C THR A 174 -9.04 -5.83 -31.38
N GLN A 175 -8.61 -6.98 -31.89
CA GLN A 175 -9.50 -8.05 -32.35
C GLN A 175 -10.30 -8.64 -31.19
N ALA A 176 -9.67 -8.93 -30.05
CA ALA A 176 -10.32 -9.42 -28.84
C ALA A 176 -11.35 -8.41 -28.29
N ALA A 177 -11.00 -7.12 -28.27
CA ALA A 177 -11.91 -6.05 -27.89
C ALA A 177 -13.11 -5.95 -28.85
N ASN A 178 -12.90 -6.14 -30.16
CA ASN A 178 -13.96 -6.17 -31.16
C ASN A 178 -14.87 -7.40 -31.00
N THR A 179 -14.35 -8.59 -30.68
CA THR A 179 -15.17 -9.79 -30.47
C THR A 179 -16.07 -9.71 -29.24
N LEU A 180 -15.69 -8.92 -28.22
CA LEU A 180 -16.54 -8.64 -27.05
C LEU A 180 -17.66 -7.62 -27.36
N CYS A 181 -17.59 -6.94 -28.52
CA CYS A 181 -18.55 -5.93 -28.95
C CYS A 181 -19.29 -6.37 -30.23
N SER A 182 -20.38 -7.13 -30.12
CA SER A 182 -21.40 -7.10 -31.16
C SER A 182 -22.00 -5.69 -31.20
N LYS A 183 -22.19 -5.11 -32.39
CA LYS A 183 -22.63 -3.69 -32.58
C LYS A 183 -23.86 -3.34 -31.75
N THR A 184 -24.82 -4.26 -31.67
CA THR A 184 -26.07 -4.14 -30.91
C THR A 184 -25.87 -4.19 -29.39
N ALA A 185 -24.98 -5.06 -28.89
CA ALA A 185 -24.69 -5.13 -27.46
C ALA A 185 -23.88 -3.90 -26.98
N ARG A 186 -22.97 -3.38 -27.80
CA ARG A 186 -22.17 -2.18 -27.49
C ARG A 186 -23.04 -0.93 -27.37
N GLU A 187 -23.93 -0.68 -28.33
CA GLU A 187 -24.83 0.48 -28.27
C GLU A 187 -25.83 0.38 -27.12
N GLY A 188 -26.39 -0.83 -26.89
CA GLY A 188 -27.27 -1.09 -25.76
C GLY A 188 -26.57 -0.89 -24.41
N PHE A 189 -25.35 -1.39 -24.25
CA PHE A 189 -24.57 -1.24 -23.02
C PHE A 189 -24.14 0.21 -22.76
N ILE A 190 -23.71 0.94 -23.80
CA ILE A 190 -23.35 2.37 -23.66
C ILE A 190 -24.58 3.20 -23.30
N ARG A 191 -25.73 2.98 -23.94
CA ARG A 191 -26.99 3.67 -23.59
C ARG A 191 -27.42 3.31 -22.18
N ALA A 192 -27.39 2.03 -21.80
CA ALA A 192 -27.74 1.57 -20.45
C ALA A 192 -26.79 2.14 -19.38
N GLN A 193 -25.49 2.27 -19.67
CA GLN A 193 -24.54 2.92 -18.76
C GLN A 193 -24.77 4.43 -18.65
N ILE A 194 -25.06 5.13 -19.75
CA ILE A 194 -25.39 6.56 -19.70
C ILE A 194 -26.70 6.79 -18.93
N GLU A 195 -27.72 5.96 -19.14
CA GLU A 195 -28.99 6.00 -18.41
C GLU A 195 -28.79 5.68 -16.92
N SER A 196 -28.00 4.64 -16.61
CA SER A 196 -27.63 4.26 -15.25
C SER A 196 -26.85 5.35 -14.54
N CYS A 197 -25.89 5.99 -15.21
CA CYS A 197 -25.12 7.13 -14.68
C CYS A 197 -25.99 8.38 -14.45
N LYS A 198 -27.07 8.58 -15.23
CA LYS A 198 -28.04 9.66 -15.01
C LYS A 198 -28.96 9.38 -13.82
N ASN A 199 -29.29 8.10 -13.59
CA ASN A 199 -30.18 7.66 -12.52
C ASN A 199 -29.44 7.35 -11.21
N MET A 200 -28.11 7.29 -11.21
CA MET A 200 -27.33 7.10 -10.00
C MET A 200 -27.37 8.36 -9.11
N PRO A 201 -27.75 8.23 -7.83
CA PRO A 201 -27.69 9.35 -6.90
C PRO A 201 -26.23 9.79 -6.73
N LYS A 202 -26.01 11.11 -6.72
CA LYS A 202 -24.68 11.66 -6.46
C LYS A 202 -24.42 11.60 -4.95
N PHE A 203 -23.38 10.86 -4.58
CA PHE A 203 -22.92 10.74 -3.20
C PHE A 203 -21.54 11.38 -3.09
N GLU A 204 -21.39 12.37 -2.21
CA GLU A 204 -20.12 13.06 -2.02
C GLU A 204 -19.29 12.45 -0.88
N SER A 205 -19.92 11.67 -0.01
CA SER A 205 -19.27 10.97 1.09
C SER A 205 -19.75 9.52 1.25
N LYS A 206 -18.89 8.67 1.82
CA LYS A 206 -19.20 7.25 2.09
C LYS A 206 -20.32 7.05 3.13
N GLN A 207 -20.68 8.08 3.90
CA GLN A 207 -21.81 8.02 4.83
C GLN A 207 -23.17 8.13 4.13
N ASP A 208 -23.17 8.61 2.88
CA ASP A 208 -24.38 8.84 2.11
C ASP A 208 -24.93 7.53 1.51
N PHE A 209 -24.11 6.48 1.48
CA PHE A 209 -24.49 5.16 1.02
C PHE A 209 -25.16 4.38 2.16
N ARG A 210 -26.47 4.59 2.35
CA ARG A 210 -27.27 3.78 3.29
C ARG A 210 -27.69 2.47 2.62
N VAL A 211 -27.20 1.35 3.15
CA VAL A 211 -27.65 0.01 2.78
C VAL A 211 -28.86 -0.29 3.68
N ASN A 212 -30.04 -0.44 3.09
CA ASN A 212 -31.21 -0.98 3.78
C ASN A 212 -31.01 -2.46 4.11
#